data_AF-A0A7V8NL89-F1
#
_entry.id   AF-A0A7V8NL89-F1
#
_cell.length_a   1.000
_cell.length_b   1.000
_cell.length_c   1.000
_cell.angle_alpha   90.00
_cell.angle_beta   90.00
_cell.angle_gamma   90.00
#
_symmetry.space_group_name_H-M   'P 1'
#
loop_
_entity.id
_entity.type
_entity.pdbx_description
1 polymer ?
#
loop_
_entity_poly.entity_id
_entity_poly.type
_entity_poly.pdbx_seq_one_letter_code
_entity_poly.pdbx_strand_id
1 'polypeptide(L)'
;MVPKAMFGRVRFFMFGGALLLLGAQVRPDTIVLKNGRRITALSAIEEGDKVRYLTSAGELSLPKSIVDHIEKGAFAATPGSPGAATANLTITPPEIRPAGGGIEEVERAAVHDGSIDRGYIARLEGEA
;
A
#
# COMPACT_ATOMS: atom_id res chain seq x y z
N MET A 1 -43.00 -7.71 -34.95
CA MET A 1 -41.71 -8.21 -35.47
C MET A 1 -40.87 -7.03 -35.95
N VAL A 2 -39.70 -6.88 -35.33
CA VAL A 2 -38.45 -6.14 -35.67
C VAL A 2 -38.49 -4.90 -36.60
N PRO A 3 -38.12 -3.70 -36.11
CA PRO A 3 -37.67 -2.60 -36.96
C PRO A 3 -36.16 -2.70 -37.23
N LYS A 4 -35.77 -2.54 -38.50
CA LYS A 4 -34.38 -2.52 -38.96
C LYS A 4 -33.84 -1.10 -38.81
N ALA A 5 -33.00 -0.86 -37.79
CA ALA A 5 -32.40 0.43 -37.53
C ALA A 5 -31.28 0.74 -38.55
N MET A 6 -31.35 1.96 -39.07
CA MET A 6 -30.53 2.55 -40.12
C MET A 6 -29.21 3.07 -39.52
N PHE A 7 -28.09 2.74 -40.15
CA PHE A 7 -26.73 3.17 -39.76
C PHE A 7 -26.58 4.70 -39.83
N GLY A 8 -26.47 5.34 -38.66
CA GLY A 8 -26.18 6.77 -38.51
C GLY A 8 -24.70 7.03 -38.27
N ARG A 9 -24.10 7.82 -39.17
CA ARG A 9 -22.69 8.23 -39.24
C ARG A 9 -22.19 8.87 -37.92
N VAL A 10 -21.32 8.19 -37.18
CA VAL A 10 -20.60 8.80 -36.05
C VAL A 10 -19.36 9.51 -36.61
N ARG A 11 -19.47 10.83 -36.73
CA ARG A 11 -18.36 11.72 -37.09
C ARG A 11 -17.35 11.75 -35.95
N PHE A 12 -16.16 11.26 -36.23
CA PHE A 12 -14.98 11.25 -35.37
C PHE A 12 -14.54 12.70 -35.09
N PHE A 13 -15.06 13.30 -34.02
CA PHE A 13 -14.54 14.57 -33.51
C PHE A 13 -13.30 14.30 -32.66
N MET A 14 -12.13 14.32 -33.31
CA MET A 14 -10.85 14.54 -32.67
C MET A 14 -10.82 15.95 -32.09
N PHE A 15 -11.00 16.10 -30.78
CA PHE A 15 -10.49 17.26 -30.02
C PHE A 15 -10.51 16.91 -28.51
N GLY A 16 -9.35 16.98 -27.85
CA GLY A 16 -9.25 17.06 -26.38
C GLY A 16 -8.96 15.77 -25.63
N GLY A 17 -7.82 15.10 -25.91
CA GLY A 17 -7.42 13.86 -25.24
C GLY A 17 -6.19 13.97 -24.35
N ALA A 18 -5.87 15.13 -23.77
CA ALA A 18 -4.77 15.28 -22.81
C ALA A 18 -5.22 14.96 -21.36
N LEU A 19 -6.10 13.96 -21.19
CA LEU A 19 -6.48 13.46 -19.87
C LEU A 19 -5.46 12.42 -19.43
N LEU A 20 -4.33 12.94 -18.96
CA LEU A 20 -3.42 12.39 -17.96
C LEU A 20 -3.88 11.02 -17.42
N LEU A 21 -3.42 9.94 -18.06
CA LEU A 21 -3.47 8.58 -17.51
C LEU A 21 -2.59 8.56 -16.25
N LEU A 22 -3.16 9.00 -15.13
CA LEU A 22 -2.62 8.72 -13.81
C LEU A 22 -2.86 7.23 -13.56
N GLY A 23 -1.92 6.41 -14.04
CA GLY A 23 -1.98 4.96 -13.99
C GLY A 23 -2.07 4.48 -12.55
N ALA A 24 -3.28 4.14 -12.13
CA ALA A 24 -3.51 3.31 -10.96
C ALA A 24 -2.70 2.03 -11.13
N GLN A 25 -1.58 1.93 -10.42
CA GLN A 25 -0.77 0.72 -10.35
C GLN A 25 -1.57 -0.31 -9.55
N VAL A 26 -2.48 -1.01 -10.21
CA VAL A 26 -3.18 -2.17 -9.64
C VAL A 26 -2.13 -3.25 -9.50
N ARG A 27 -1.57 -3.38 -8.30
CA ARG A 27 -0.72 -4.52 -7.97
C ARG A 27 -1.62 -5.75 -7.89
N PRO A 28 -1.19 -6.91 -8.43
CA PRO A 28 -1.91 -8.15 -8.26
C PRO A 28 -1.89 -8.59 -6.80
N ASP A 29 -2.94 -9.27 -6.36
CA ASP A 29 -3.01 -9.95 -5.09
C ASP A 29 -1.97 -11.10 -5.06
N THR A 30 -1.41 -11.38 -3.90
CA THR A 30 -0.52 -12.52 -3.67
C THR A 30 -1.10 -13.41 -2.59
N ILE A 31 -1.41 -14.66 -2.94
CA ILE A 31 -1.90 -15.68 -2.02
C ILE A 31 -0.69 -16.45 -1.51
N VAL A 32 -0.45 -16.40 -0.20
CA VAL A 32 0.62 -17.14 0.46
C VAL A 32 0.05 -18.44 0.99
N LEU A 33 0.70 -19.55 0.63
CA LEU A 33 0.33 -20.89 1.08
C LEU A 33 1.15 -21.30 2.31
N LYS A 34 0.62 -22.21 3.12
CA LYS A 34 1.28 -22.72 4.33
C LYS A 34 2.59 -23.46 4.05
N ASN A 35 2.78 -23.94 2.82
CA ASN A 35 4.04 -24.56 2.39
C ASN A 35 5.09 -23.54 1.89
N GLY A 36 4.84 -22.23 2.05
CA GLY A 36 5.72 -21.16 1.62
C GLY A 36 5.62 -20.79 0.13
N ARG A 37 4.79 -21.49 -0.66
CA ARG A 37 4.54 -21.12 -2.06
C ARG A 37 3.66 -19.87 -2.13
N ARG A 38 3.88 -19.07 -3.17
CA ARG A 38 3.13 -17.83 -3.44
C ARG A 38 2.46 -17.92 -4.80
N ILE A 39 1.20 -17.51 -4.86
CA ILE A 39 0.42 -17.48 -6.10
C ILE A 39 0.02 -16.03 -6.37
N THR A 40 0.45 -15.50 -7.51
CA THR A 40 0.04 -14.18 -7.97
C THR A 40 -1.32 -14.28 -8.65
N ALA A 41 -2.30 -13.58 -8.12
CA ALA A 41 -3.66 -13.51 -8.62
C ALA A 41 -4.03 -12.07 -8.98
N LEU A 42 -4.79 -11.89 -10.06
CA LEU A 42 -5.38 -10.61 -10.41
C LEU A 42 -6.37 -10.14 -9.34
N SER A 43 -7.09 -11.08 -8.72
CA SER A 43 -7.99 -10.84 -7.60
C SER A 43 -8.17 -12.13 -6.81
N ALA A 44 -8.21 -12.05 -5.49
CA ALA A 44 -8.54 -13.17 -4.60
C ALA A 44 -9.75 -12.83 -3.71
N ILE A 45 -10.71 -13.71 -3.52
CA ILE A 45 -11.89 -13.47 -2.67
C ILE A 45 -12.09 -14.71 -1.80
N GLU A 46 -12.27 -14.49 -0.50
CA GLU A 46 -12.60 -15.57 0.42
C GLU A 46 -14.11 -15.84 0.37
N GLU A 47 -14.48 -17.08 0.06
CA GLU A 47 -15.87 -17.55 -0.01
C GLU A 47 -16.00 -18.81 0.86
N GLY A 48 -16.44 -18.60 2.11
CA GLY A 48 -16.58 -19.66 3.11
C GLY A 48 -15.24 -20.36 3.40
N ASP A 49 -15.17 -21.66 3.07
CA ASP A 49 -13.99 -22.52 3.29
C ASP A 49 -12.98 -22.50 2.13
N LYS A 50 -13.22 -21.71 1.09
CA LYS A 50 -12.37 -21.64 -0.10
C LYS A 50 -11.99 -20.18 -0.40
N VAL A 51 -10.86 -20.03 -1.08
CA VAL A 51 -10.41 -18.78 -1.69
C VAL A 51 -10.58 -18.94 -3.20
N ARG A 52 -11.43 -18.12 -3.81
CA ARG A 52 -11.55 -18.00 -5.26
C ARG A 52 -10.58 -16.95 -5.75
N TYR A 53 -9.89 -17.21 -6.84
CA TYR A 53 -8.91 -16.28 -7.35
C TYR A 53 -8.81 -16.33 -8.87
N LEU A 54 -8.57 -15.17 -9.45
CA LEU A 54 -8.44 -14.98 -10.89
C LEU A 54 -6.96 -14.90 -11.25
N THR A 55 -6.55 -15.71 -12.22
CA THR A 55 -5.22 -15.66 -12.84
C THR A 55 -5.34 -15.30 -14.31
N SER A 56 -4.23 -15.06 -15.00
CA SER A 56 -4.22 -14.87 -16.46
C SER A 56 -4.76 -16.08 -17.22
N ALA A 57 -4.73 -17.27 -16.62
CA ALA A 57 -5.27 -18.50 -17.19
C ALA A 57 -6.76 -18.72 -16.90
N GLY A 58 -7.39 -17.86 -16.09
CA GLY A 58 -8.78 -17.99 -15.67
C GLY A 58 -8.95 -18.11 -14.17
N GLU A 59 -10.16 -18.50 -13.76
CA GLU A 59 -10.59 -18.52 -12.37
C GLU A 59 -10.40 -19.90 -11.73
N LEU A 60 -9.76 -19.94 -10.56
CA LEU A 60 -9.51 -21.15 -9.77
C LEU A 60 -9.98 -20.97 -8.32
N SER A 61 -10.06 -22.09 -7.60
CA SER A 61 -10.34 -22.10 -6.16
C SER A 61 -9.29 -22.90 -5.38
N LEU A 62 -8.96 -22.44 -4.18
CA LEU A 62 -8.06 -23.10 -3.22
C LEU A 62 -8.78 -23.27 -1.88
N PRO A 63 -8.62 -24.40 -1.18
CA PRO A 63 -9.16 -24.53 0.17
C PRO A 63 -8.41 -23.64 1.17
N LYS A 64 -9.10 -23.00 2.12
CA LYS A 64 -8.47 -22.16 3.15
C LYS A 64 -7.50 -22.95 4.05
N SER A 65 -7.66 -24.27 4.13
CA SER A 65 -6.77 -25.13 4.92
C SER A 65 -5.30 -25.06 4.49
N ILE A 66 -5.03 -24.82 3.20
CA ILE A 66 -3.66 -24.71 2.65
C ILE A 66 -3.19 -23.27 2.45
N VAL A 67 -4.09 -22.30 2.62
CA VAL A 67 -3.79 -20.87 2.53
C VAL A 67 -3.35 -20.39 3.90
N ASP A 68 -2.28 -19.61 3.92
CA ASP A 68 -1.80 -18.93 5.12
C ASP A 68 -2.46 -17.56 5.25
N HIS A 69 -2.25 -16.69 4.26
CA HIS A 69 -2.88 -15.37 4.16
C HIS A 69 -2.91 -14.85 2.71
N ILE A 70 -3.68 -13.78 2.48
CA ILE A 70 -3.78 -13.10 1.19
C ILE A 70 -3.21 -11.68 1.34
N GLU A 71 -2.11 -11.41 0.65
CA GLU A 71 -1.58 -10.07 0.49
C GLU A 71 -2.37 -9.37 -0.62
N LYS A 72 -3.19 -8.39 -0.24
CA LYS A 72 -3.92 -7.58 -1.22
C LYS A 72 -2.99 -6.62 -1.92
N GLY A 73 -3.02 -6.65 -3.25
CA GLY A 73 -2.25 -5.74 -4.08
C GLY A 73 -2.77 -4.32 -3.87
N ALA A 74 -2.09 -3.58 -2.99
CA ALA A 74 -2.50 -2.23 -2.65
C ALA A 74 -2.40 -1.33 -3.90
N PHE A 75 -3.54 -0.77 -4.33
CA PHE A 75 -3.56 0.66 -4.67
C PHE A 75 -2.85 1.38 -3.54
N ALA A 76 -1.87 2.23 -3.84
CA ALA A 76 -1.09 2.97 -2.84
C ALA A 76 -1.98 3.48 -1.70
N ALA A 77 -2.09 2.67 -0.65
CA ALA A 77 -2.83 3.01 0.53
C ALA A 77 -1.89 3.93 1.28
N THR A 78 -2.27 5.20 1.31
CA THR A 78 -1.86 6.19 2.32
C THR A 78 -1.53 5.47 3.64
N PRO A 79 -0.43 5.81 4.34
CA PRO A 79 -0.13 5.22 5.64
C PRO A 79 -1.21 5.66 6.63
N GLY A 80 -2.27 4.88 6.70
CA GLY A 80 -3.44 5.06 7.53
C GLY A 80 -3.76 3.74 8.20
N SER A 81 -3.06 3.50 9.30
CA SER A 81 -3.40 2.66 10.46
C SER A 81 -4.24 1.38 10.21
N PRO A 82 -3.68 0.17 10.43
CA PRO A 82 -4.48 -1.05 10.50
C PRO A 82 -5.18 -1.10 11.87
N GLY A 83 -6.42 -0.63 11.93
CA GLY A 83 -7.13 -0.51 13.21
C GLY A 83 -8.65 -0.56 13.07
N ALA A 84 -9.19 -1.57 12.39
CA ALA A 84 -10.64 -1.76 12.35
C ALA A 84 -11.06 -3.23 12.15
N ALA A 85 -10.46 -4.19 12.88
CA ALA A 85 -11.08 -5.49 13.18
C ALA A 85 -10.15 -6.38 14.01
N THR A 86 -9.80 -5.97 15.23
CA THR A 86 -9.43 -6.94 16.27
C THR A 86 -9.73 -6.33 17.62
N ALA A 87 -10.20 -7.18 18.51
CA ALA A 87 -10.66 -6.92 19.87
C ALA A 87 -9.94 -5.77 20.58
N ASN A 88 -10.70 -5.11 21.46
CA ASN A 88 -10.29 -4.20 22.52
C ASN A 88 -9.08 -4.73 23.32
N LEU A 89 -7.90 -4.69 22.71
CA LEU A 89 -6.62 -4.67 23.37
C LEU A 89 -6.36 -3.18 23.53
N THR A 90 -6.48 -2.70 24.77
CA THR A 90 -5.90 -1.43 25.18
C THR A 90 -4.41 -1.50 24.92
N ILE A 91 -4.01 -1.20 23.68
CA ILE A 91 -2.61 -1.01 23.31
C ILE A 91 -2.26 0.35 23.91
N THR A 92 -1.81 0.35 25.16
CA THR A 92 -1.17 1.52 25.75
C THR A 92 0.04 1.86 24.87
N PRO A 93 0.12 3.07 24.31
CA PRO A 93 1.31 3.50 23.59
C PRO A 93 2.53 3.26 24.48
N PRO A 94 3.65 2.72 23.96
CA PRO A 94 4.85 2.61 24.75
C PRO A 94 5.22 4.00 25.26
N GLU A 95 5.44 4.14 26.57
CA GLU A 95 6.02 5.36 27.13
C GLU A 95 7.37 5.56 26.44
N ILE A 96 7.45 6.56 25.56
CA ILE A 96 8.71 7.06 25.05
C ILE A 96 9.38 7.73 26.24
N ARG A 97 10.14 6.96 27.02
CA ARG A 97 11.10 7.53 27.96
C ARG A 97 12.16 8.19 27.09
N PRO A 98 12.41 9.50 27.22
CA PRO A 98 13.57 10.09 26.58
C PRO A 98 14.76 9.25 27.02
N ALA A 99 15.49 8.69 26.06
CA ALA A 99 16.74 8.01 26.34
C ALA A 99 17.64 9.07 27.01
N GLY A 100 17.75 8.97 28.33
CA GLY A 100 18.45 9.95 29.13
C GLY A 100 19.90 10.03 28.66
N GLY A 101 20.27 11.21 28.17
CA GLY A 101 21.66 11.61 27.96
C GLY A 101 22.08 11.63 26.49
N GLY A 102 22.07 12.83 25.90
CA GLY A 102 22.83 13.14 24.70
C GLY A 102 22.02 13.88 23.62
N ILE A 103 20.80 13.43 23.33
CA ILE A 103 20.04 13.98 22.19
C ILE A 103 19.58 15.42 22.42
N GLU A 104 19.13 15.78 23.63
CA GLU A 104 18.67 17.15 23.92
C GLU A 104 19.80 18.19 23.92
N GLU A 105 21.01 17.79 24.32
CA GLU A 105 22.19 18.66 24.29
C GLU A 105 22.68 18.87 22.86
N VAL A 106 22.71 17.80 22.07
CA VAL A 106 23.04 17.85 20.64
C VAL A 106 22.01 18.68 19.88
N GLU A 107 20.72 18.56 20.18
CA GLU A 107 19.67 19.37 19.57
C GLU A 107 19.81 20.87 19.91
N ARG A 108 20.08 21.20 21.18
CA ARG A 108 20.33 22.60 21.60
C ARG A 108 21.61 23.18 20.99
N ALA A 109 22.65 22.36 20.83
CA ALA A 109 23.91 22.80 20.22
C ALA A 109 23.79 22.93 18.69
N ALA A 110 23.00 22.08 18.04
CA ALA A 110 22.78 22.12 16.59
C ALA A 110 21.79 23.19 16.15
N VAL A 111 20.84 23.59 17.01
CA VAL A 111 19.81 24.58 16.68
C VAL A 111 19.71 25.64 17.78
N HIS A 112 20.13 26.86 17.47
CA HIS A 112 20.00 28.03 18.35
C HIS A 112 19.08 29.08 17.71
N ASP A 113 18.13 29.62 18.49
CA ASP A 113 17.24 30.71 18.08
C ASP A 113 16.50 30.49 16.74
N GLY A 114 16.14 29.23 16.43
CA GLY A 114 15.48 28.84 15.18
C GLY A 114 16.40 28.79 13.96
N SER A 115 17.70 28.93 14.16
CA SER A 115 18.74 28.81 13.14
C SER A 115 19.64 27.61 13.41
N ILE A 116 20.14 26.99 12.34
CA ILE A 116 20.98 25.80 12.41
C ILE A 116 22.45 26.22 12.55
N ASP A 117 23.14 25.72 13.59
CA ASP A 117 24.58 25.88 13.76
C ASP A 117 25.34 24.93 12.84
N ARG A 118 25.65 25.41 11.64
CA ARG A 118 26.42 24.64 10.65
C ARG A 118 27.86 24.37 11.11
N GLY A 119 28.41 25.18 12.02
CA GLY A 119 29.76 25.00 12.54
C GLY A 119 29.84 23.81 13.49
N TYR A 120 28.82 23.64 14.34
CA TYR A 120 28.66 22.46 15.18
C TYR A 120 28.49 21.18 14.35
N ILE A 121 27.64 21.20 13.32
CA ILE A 121 27.45 20.04 12.42
C ILE A 121 28.74 19.65 11.70
N ALA A 122 29.49 20.62 11.16
CA ALA A 122 30.74 20.34 10.46
C ALA A 122 31.81 19.71 11.37
N ARG A 123 31.80 20.01 12.68
CA ARG A 123 32.69 19.36 13.64
C ARG A 123 32.30 17.91 13.90
N LEU A 124 31.00 17.63 14.00
CA LEU A 124 30.49 16.27 14.22
C LEU A 124 30.78 15.36 13.00
N GLU A 125 30.69 15.89 11.79
CA GLU A 125 31.03 15.16 10.55
C GLU A 125 32.52 14.80 10.43
N GLY A 126 33.41 15.53 11.14
CA GLY A 126 34.84 15.25 11.16
C GLY A 126 35.28 14.22 12.22
N GLU A 127 34.41 13.86 13.16
CA GLU A 127 34.70 12.93 14.25
C GLU A 127 34.21 11.48 13.95
N ALA A 128 33.45 11.27 12.87
CA ALA A 128 32.93 9.97 12.41
C ALA A 128 33.85 9.27 11.41
#